data_AF-A0A496VIU0-F1
#
_entry.id   AF-A0A496VIU0-F1
#
_cell.length_a   1.000
_cell.length_b   1.000
_cell.length_c   1.000
_cell.angle_alpha   90.00
_cell.angle_beta   90.00
_cell.angle_gamma   90.00
#
_symmetry.space_group_name_H-M   'P 1'
#
loop_
_entity.id
_entity.type
_entity.pdbx_description
1 polymer ?
#
loop_
_entity_poly.entity_id
_entity_poly.type
_entity_poly.pdbx_seq_one_letter_code
_entity_poly.pdbx_strand_id
1 'polypeptide(L)'
;MMNIDKFWTMIDYSKNQSDHGTNQQSEKLAEVLHKLEPQELIDFNNIYYQLHAKACTFNLWGAAYVINGGCSDDGFHYFRSWLISQGKDIFEVRQSRIFGRTGTD
;
A
#
# COMPACT_ATOMS: atom_id res chain seq x y z
N MET A 1 -8.80 -7.44 17.80
CA MET A 1 -7.74 -6.42 17.62
C MET A 1 -7.00 -6.69 16.32
N MET A 2 -6.86 -5.64 15.52
CA MET A 2 -6.16 -5.67 14.24
C MET A 2 -4.64 -5.64 14.47
N ASN A 3 -3.89 -6.37 13.66
CA ASN A 3 -2.43 -6.32 13.62
C ASN A 3 -1.96 -6.34 12.15
N ILE A 4 -0.65 -6.22 11.93
CA ILE A 4 -0.09 -6.12 10.58
C ILE A 4 -0.38 -7.36 9.71
N ASP A 5 -0.41 -8.56 10.28
CA ASP A 5 -0.67 -9.78 9.52
C ASP A 5 -2.15 -9.88 9.09
N LYS A 6 -3.08 -9.50 9.98
CA LYS A 6 -4.51 -9.40 9.65
C LYS A 6 -4.77 -8.32 8.60
N PHE A 7 -4.10 -7.17 8.71
CA PHE A 7 -4.16 -6.10 7.71
C PHE A 7 -3.80 -6.66 6.32
N TRP A 8 -2.65 -7.32 6.21
CA TRP A 8 -2.22 -7.92 4.94
C TRP A 8 -3.16 -9.00 4.44
N THR A 9 -3.69 -9.83 5.33
CA THR A 9 -4.70 -10.84 4.97
C THR A 9 -5.93 -10.21 4.32
N MET A 10 -6.40 -9.06 4.81
CA MET A 10 -7.54 -8.34 4.20
C MET A 10 -7.19 -7.71 2.85
N ILE A 11 -5.99 -7.14 2.72
CA ILE A 11 -5.49 -6.63 1.43
C ILE A 11 -5.41 -7.76 0.40
N ASP A 12 -4.82 -8.90 0.74
CA ASP A 12 -4.69 -10.04 -0.16
C ASP A 12 -6.06 -10.64 -0.51
N TYR A 13 -6.96 -10.75 0.46
CA TYR A 13 -8.34 -11.17 0.19
C TYR A 13 -9.00 -10.24 -0.83
N SER A 14 -9.00 -8.92 -0.59
CA SER A 14 -9.62 -7.97 -1.52
C SER A 14 -9.00 -8.01 -2.92
N LYS A 15 -7.67 -8.17 -3.01
CA LYS A 15 -6.95 -8.28 -4.29
C LYS A 15 -7.33 -9.54 -5.06
N ASN A 16 -7.45 -10.66 -4.36
CA ASN A 16 -7.80 -11.94 -4.99
C ASN A 16 -9.27 -12.00 -5.44
N GLN A 17 -10.13 -11.17 -4.87
CA GLN A 17 -11.55 -11.06 -5.23
C GLN A 17 -11.84 -9.98 -6.29
N SER A 18 -10.81 -9.27 -6.77
CA SER A 18 -11.01 -8.09 -7.61
C SER A 18 -10.74 -8.27 -9.11
N ASP A 19 -10.37 -9.48 -9.54
CA ASP A 19 -9.99 -9.78 -10.94
C ASP A 19 -8.98 -8.74 -11.49
N HIS A 20 -7.98 -8.39 -10.68
CA HIS A 20 -6.96 -7.38 -10.98
C HIS A 20 -7.45 -5.93 -11.13
N GLY A 21 -8.75 -5.65 -10.93
CA GLY A 21 -9.31 -4.31 -10.97
C GLY A 21 -9.12 -3.54 -9.66
N THR A 22 -8.62 -2.30 -9.72
CA THR A 22 -8.39 -1.45 -8.53
C THR A 22 -9.68 -0.95 -7.88
N ASN A 23 -10.71 -0.65 -8.69
CA ASN A 23 -12.02 -0.24 -8.19
C ASN A 23 -12.70 -1.40 -7.47
N GLN A 24 -12.70 -2.58 -8.10
CA GLN A 24 -13.24 -3.82 -7.53
C GLN A 24 -12.51 -4.20 -6.24
N GLN A 25 -11.19 -4.02 -6.18
CA GLN A 25 -10.43 -4.26 -4.95
C GLN A 25 -10.88 -3.32 -3.83
N SER A 26 -11.09 -2.05 -4.15
CA SER A 26 -11.54 -1.04 -3.18
C SER A 26 -12.95 -1.38 -2.65
N GLU A 27 -13.85 -1.82 -3.53
CA GLU A 27 -15.19 -2.29 -3.15
C GLU A 27 -15.11 -3.52 -2.23
N LYS A 28 -14.30 -4.52 -2.58
CA LYS A 28 -14.14 -5.75 -1.79
C LYS A 28 -13.49 -5.48 -0.43
N LEU A 29 -12.52 -4.56 -0.38
CA LEU A 29 -11.94 -4.14 0.88
C LEU A 29 -12.97 -3.41 1.74
N ALA A 30 -13.76 -2.50 1.15
CA ALA A 30 -14.83 -1.81 1.87
C ALA A 30 -15.86 -2.80 2.46
N GLU A 31 -16.28 -3.83 1.72
CA GLU A 31 -17.19 -4.87 2.21
C GLU A 31 -16.65 -5.59 3.46
N VAL A 32 -15.34 -5.81 3.54
CA VAL A 32 -14.70 -6.45 4.70
C VAL A 32 -14.57 -5.46 5.86
N LEU A 33 -14.18 -4.21 5.58
CA LEU A 33 -14.03 -3.18 6.60
C LEU A 33 -15.34 -2.82 7.31
N HIS A 34 -16.47 -2.84 6.59
CA HIS A 34 -17.80 -2.61 7.19
C HIS A 34 -18.22 -3.65 8.24
N LYS A 35 -17.55 -4.81 8.27
CA LYS A 35 -17.83 -5.88 9.23
C LYS A 35 -16.95 -5.81 10.48
N LEU A 36 -16.01 -4.87 10.52
CA LEU A 36 -15.11 -4.70 11.65
C LEU A 36 -15.75 -3.89 12.77
N GLU A 37 -15.38 -4.22 14.00
CA GLU A 37 -15.69 -3.38 15.14
C GLU A 37 -14.96 -2.02 15.01
N PRO A 38 -15.52 -0.93 15.57
CA PRO A 38 -14.94 0.42 15.41
C PRO A 38 -13.45 0.51 15.77
N GLN A 39 -13.02 -0.17 16.84
CA GLN A 39 -11.61 -0.18 17.24
C GLN A 39 -10.72 -0.89 16.21
N GLU A 40 -11.19 -1.97 15.60
CA GLU A 40 -10.41 -2.69 14.57
C GLU A 40 -10.30 -1.88 13.27
N LEU A 41 -11.33 -1.08 12.94
CA LEU A 41 -11.28 -0.14 11.82
C LEU A 41 -10.27 1.00 12.06
N ILE A 42 -10.24 1.55 13.27
CA ILE A 42 -9.24 2.55 13.67
C ILE A 42 -7.83 1.97 13.57
N ASP A 43 -7.63 0.77 14.12
CA ASP A 43 -6.33 0.09 14.08
C ASP A 43 -5.90 -0.22 12.62
N PHE A 44 -6.83 -0.64 11.75
CA PHE A 44 -6.58 -0.83 10.32
C PHE A 44 -6.08 0.46 9.66
N ASN A 45 -6.78 1.57 9.91
CA ASN A 45 -6.43 2.88 9.37
C ASN A 45 -5.05 3.34 9.87
N ASN A 46 -4.74 3.12 11.15
CA ASN A 46 -3.43 3.43 11.72
C ASN A 46 -2.30 2.65 11.03
N ILE A 47 -2.49 1.35 10.79
CA ILE A 47 -1.51 0.52 10.06
C ILE A 47 -1.33 1.03 8.64
N TYR A 48 -2.43 1.35 7.94
CA TYR A 48 -2.38 1.92 6.59
C TYR A 48 -1.53 3.20 6.56
N TYR A 49 -1.79 4.15 7.46
CA TYR A 49 -1.03 5.41 7.51
C TYR A 49 0.45 5.21 7.87
N GLN A 50 0.77 4.25 8.74
CA GLN A 50 2.17 3.91 9.05
C GLN A 50 2.90 3.36 7.83
N LEU A 51 2.27 2.47 7.07
CA LEU A 51 2.84 1.94 5.83
C LEU A 51 2.96 3.02 4.74
N HIS A 52 1.96 3.88 4.63
CA HIS A 52 1.95 4.99 3.68
C HIS A 52 3.07 5.99 3.97
N ALA A 53 3.26 6.34 5.25
CA ALA A 53 4.37 7.18 5.71
C ALA A 53 5.73 6.50 5.46
N LYS A 54 5.85 5.20 5.76
CA LYS A 54 7.07 4.41 5.48
C LYS A 54 7.43 4.40 3.99
N ALA A 55 6.44 4.45 3.10
CA ALA A 55 6.64 4.53 1.66
C ALA A 55 6.97 5.96 1.15
N CYS A 56 6.98 6.97 2.02
CA CYS A 56 7.32 8.34 1.65
C CYS A 56 8.84 8.53 1.51
N THR A 57 9.41 8.13 0.38
CA THR A 57 10.85 8.22 0.12
C THR A 57 11.11 8.85 -1.25
N PHE A 58 12.23 9.60 -1.37
CA PHE A 58 12.65 10.19 -2.66
C PHE A 58 12.86 9.14 -3.75
N ASN A 59 13.35 7.98 -3.34
CA ASN A 59 13.53 6.81 -4.19
C ASN A 59 12.23 6.33 -4.82
N LEU A 60 11.17 6.20 -4.00
CA LEU A 60 9.86 5.81 -4.49
C LEU A 60 9.19 6.95 -5.27
N TRP A 61 9.44 8.21 -4.90
CA TRP A 61 8.99 9.38 -5.65
C TRP A 61 9.56 9.37 -7.07
N GLY A 62 10.87 9.16 -7.21
CA GLY A 62 11.53 9.08 -8.52
C GLY A 62 10.98 7.92 -9.36
N ALA A 63 10.74 6.76 -8.75
CA ALA A 63 10.10 5.64 -9.44
C ALA A 63 8.69 5.99 -9.92
N ALA A 64 7.86 6.61 -9.08
CA ALA A 64 6.52 7.08 -9.45
C ALA A 64 6.58 8.10 -10.59
N TYR A 65 7.52 9.05 -10.52
CA TYR A 65 7.72 10.07 -11.55
C TYR A 65 8.07 9.46 -12.90
N VAL A 66 8.98 8.49 -12.95
CA VAL A 66 9.37 7.82 -14.20
C VAL A 66 8.22 6.98 -14.76
N ILE A 67 7.53 6.19 -13.92
CA ILE A 67 6.43 5.32 -14.35
C ILE A 67 5.26 6.14 -14.91
N ASN A 68 4.93 7.26 -14.27
CA ASN A 68 3.76 8.06 -14.60
C ASN A 68 4.06 9.19 -15.59
N GLY A 69 5.32 9.42 -15.98
CA GLY A 69 5.72 10.56 -16.82
C GLY A 69 5.65 11.93 -16.10
N GLY A 70 5.75 11.91 -14.77
CA GLY A 70 5.57 13.04 -13.86
C GLY A 70 4.98 12.58 -12.52
N CYS A 71 5.11 13.37 -11.46
CA CYS A 71 4.47 13.06 -10.18
C CYS A 71 4.17 14.34 -9.40
N SER A 72 2.90 14.53 -9.04
CA SER A 72 2.49 15.51 -8.02
C SER A 72 2.43 14.83 -6.66
N ASP A 73 2.20 15.61 -5.60
CA ASP A 73 2.00 15.07 -4.25
C ASP A 73 0.80 14.11 -4.19
N ASP A 74 -0.31 14.45 -4.86
CA ASP A 74 -1.49 13.58 -4.97
C ASP A 74 -1.20 12.32 -5.79
N GLY A 75 -0.48 12.46 -6.91
CA GLY A 75 -0.05 11.33 -7.72
C GLY A 75 0.84 10.37 -6.92
N PHE A 76 1.72 10.91 -6.07
CA PHE A 76 2.56 10.12 -5.19
C PHE A 76 1.77 9.49 -4.04
N HIS A 77 0.75 10.18 -3.53
CA HIS A 77 -0.17 9.62 -2.57
C HIS A 77 -0.85 8.37 -3.14
N TYR A 78 -1.45 8.47 -4.33
CA TYR A 78 -2.12 7.35 -5.00
C TYR A 78 -1.16 6.21 -5.32
N PHE A 79 0.05 6.53 -5.78
CA PHE A 79 1.07 5.51 -6.07
C PHE A 79 1.41 4.68 -4.83
N ARG A 80 1.57 5.32 -3.66
CA ARG A 80 1.83 4.61 -2.40
C ARG A 80 0.64 3.78 -1.94
N SER A 81 -0.58 4.30 -2.07
CA SER A 81 -1.81 3.55 -1.76
C SER A 81 -1.95 2.31 -2.67
N TRP A 82 -1.67 2.47 -3.96
CA TRP A 82 -1.62 1.35 -4.91
C TRP A 82 -0.54 0.33 -4.54
N LEU A 83 0.66 0.78 -4.15
CA LEU A 83 1.73 -0.12 -3.74
C LEU A 83 1.34 -0.97 -2.52
N ILE A 84 0.65 -0.38 -1.54
CA ILE A 84 0.10 -1.10 -0.40
C ILE A 84 -0.97 -2.09 -0.86
N SER A 85 -1.85 -1.71 -1.79
CA SER A 85 -2.90 -2.58 -2.32
C SER A 85 -2.35 -3.82 -3.05
N GLN A 86 -1.08 -3.81 -3.46
CA GLN A 86 -0.42 -4.97 -4.07
C GLN A 86 -0.07 -6.08 -3.08
N GLY A 87 -0.22 -5.86 -1.77
CA GLY A 87 0.08 -6.85 -0.73
C GLY A 87 1.51 -6.77 -0.20
N LYS A 88 1.77 -7.53 0.87
CA LYS A 88 2.99 -7.44 1.69
C LYS A 88 4.27 -7.63 0.88
N ASP A 89 4.33 -8.71 0.11
CA ASP A 89 5.56 -9.11 -0.59
C ASP A 89 6.00 -8.06 -1.60
N ILE A 90 5.05 -7.48 -2.34
CA ILE A 90 5.34 -6.43 -3.32
C ILE A 90 5.77 -5.15 -2.61
N PHE A 91 5.09 -4.78 -1.52
CA PHE A 91 5.43 -3.61 -0.73
C PHE A 91 6.86 -3.71 -0.17
N GLU A 92 7.22 -4.84 0.45
CA GLU A 92 8.53 -5.03 1.11
C GLU A 92 9.69 -5.21 0.12
N VAL A 93 9.50 -5.99 -0.95
CA VAL A 93 10.53 -6.18 -1.99
C VAL A 93 10.86 -4.86 -2.69
N ARG A 94 9.86 -4.03 -2.95
CA ARG A 94 10.10 -2.74 -3.62
C ARG A 94 10.70 -1.69 -2.70
N GLN A 95 10.48 -1.76 -1.39
CA GLN A 95 11.26 -0.93 -0.48
C GLN A 95 12.73 -1.35 -0.51
N SER A 96 13.05 -2.63 -0.28
CA SER A 96 14.45 -3.09 -0.20
C SER A 96 15.28 -2.86 -1.47
N ARG A 97 14.71 -3.06 -2.67
CA ARG A 97 15.46 -2.95 -3.94
C ARG A 97 15.83 -1.52 -4.31
N ILE A 98 15.09 -0.51 -3.85
CA ILE A 98 15.42 0.89 -4.16
C ILE A 98 16.49 1.42 -3.18
N PHE A 99 16.69 0.79 -2.01
CA PHE A 99 17.79 1.12 -1.08
C PHE A 99 19.15 0.50 -1.47
N GLY A 100 19.25 -0.25 -2.57
CA GLY A 100 20.42 -1.05 -2.94
C GLY A 100 21.57 -0.34 -3.69
N ARG A 101 21.57 0.99 -3.84
CA ARG A 101 22.69 1.74 -4.46
C ARG A 101 22.97 3.06 -3.75
N THR A 102 23.33 3.00 -2.48
CA THR A 102 24.14 4.04 -1.83
C THR A 102 25.24 3.37 -1.02
N GLY A 103 26.09 2.63 -1.73
CA GLY A 103 27.44 2.28 -1.28
C GLY A 103 28.38 2.89 -2.30
N THR A 104 29.25 3.78 -1.83
CA THR A 104 30.36 4.36 -2.58
C THR A 104 31.25 3.26 -3.16
N ASP A 105 31.35 3.20 -4.48
CA ASP A 105 32.53 2.77 -5.22
C ASP A 105 32.89 3.88 -6.21
#